data_AF-A0A423PRX6-F1
#
_entry.id   AF-A0A423PRX6-F1
#
_cell.length_a   1.000
_cell.length_b   1.000
_cell.length_c   1.000
_cell.angle_alpha   90.00
_cell.angle_beta   90.00
_cell.angle_gamma   90.00
#
_symmetry.space_group_name_H-M   'P 1'
#
loop_
_entity.id
_entity.type
_entity.pdbx_description
1 polymer ?
#
loop_
_entity_poly.entity_id
_entity_poly.type
_entity_poly.pdbx_seq_one_letter_code
_entity_poly.pdbx_strand_id
1 'polypeptide(L)'
;MARSWLEVTTDEVQSKQGARERLAERRGTIAERARAVLTECVEPAFRAAAERGDWTYREDVETEWSVARCGIYGPGDATRDPRVAFFVAEFDAYQPLVVLRRKAPGAGALPHSRTVGLDALDADTVEAFLKDA
;
A
#
# COMPACT_ATOMS: atom_id res chain seq x y z
N MET A 1 -6.70 6.07 46.12
CA MET A 1 -7.97 5.55 45.58
C MET A 1 -7.65 4.69 44.36
N ALA A 2 -7.90 3.39 44.45
CA ALA A 2 -7.59 2.44 43.38
C ALA A 2 -8.64 2.56 42.26
N ARG A 3 -8.21 2.82 41.03
CA ARG A 3 -9.10 2.82 39.86
C ARG A 3 -9.50 1.38 39.54
N SER A 4 -10.79 1.09 39.59
CA SER A 4 -11.37 -0.18 39.17
C SER A 4 -11.24 -0.34 37.65
N TRP A 5 -10.82 -1.53 37.19
CA TRP A 5 -10.62 -1.87 35.77
C TRP A 5 -11.92 -1.92 34.93
N LEU A 6 -13.08 -1.58 35.51
CA LEU A 6 -14.42 -1.77 34.92
C LEU A 6 -15.24 -0.49 34.74
N GLU A 7 -14.74 0.68 35.13
CA GLU A 7 -15.49 1.93 34.96
C GLU A 7 -15.19 2.58 33.61
N VAL A 8 -15.57 1.91 32.52
CA VAL A 8 -15.73 2.59 31.23
C VAL A 8 -17.10 3.26 31.25
N THR A 9 -17.13 4.58 31.26
CA THR A 9 -18.39 5.34 31.28
C THR A 9 -19.08 5.27 29.92
N THR A 10 -20.41 5.41 29.89
CA THR A 10 -21.19 5.45 28.65
C THR A 10 -20.67 6.53 27.68
N ASP A 11 -20.22 7.67 28.21
CA ASP A 11 -19.62 8.76 27.43
C ASP A 11 -18.29 8.35 26.77
N GLU A 12 -17.44 7.57 27.47
CA GLU A 12 -16.22 7.01 26.89
C GLU A 12 -16.51 5.98 25.80
N VAL A 13 -17.57 5.17 25.95
CA VAL A 13 -18.01 4.22 24.92
C VAL A 13 -18.51 4.97 23.69
N GLN A 14 -19.38 5.96 23.86
CA GLN A 14 -19.94 6.75 22.76
C GLN A 14 -18.86 7.57 22.02
N SER A 15 -17.92 8.17 22.76
CA SER A 15 -16.79 8.88 22.16
C SER A 15 -15.89 7.95 21.35
N LYS A 16 -15.60 6.74 21.84
CA LYS A 16 -14.83 5.72 21.11
C LYS A 16 -15.58 5.20 19.88
N GLN A 17 -16.90 5.04 19.95
CA GLN A 17 -17.74 4.66 18.81
C GLN A 17 -17.75 5.76 17.73
N GLY A 18 -18.00 7.01 18.11
CA GLY A 18 -17.95 8.14 17.16
C GLY A 18 -16.56 8.40 16.57
N ALA A 19 -15.49 8.03 17.27
CA ALA A 19 -14.13 8.04 16.71
C ALA A 19 -13.92 6.91 15.68
N ARG A 20 -14.47 5.71 15.94
CA ARG A 20 -14.41 4.57 15.02
C ARG A 20 -15.17 4.81 13.72
N GLU A 21 -16.36 5.39 13.81
CA GLU A 21 -17.16 5.73 12.62
C GLU A 21 -16.44 6.72 11.71
N ARG A 22 -15.89 7.80 12.29
CA ARG A 22 -15.09 8.78 11.52
C ARG A 22 -13.83 8.17 10.90
N LEU A 23 -13.18 7.22 11.58
CA LEU A 23 -12.03 6.50 11.01
C LEU A 23 -12.44 5.56 9.87
N ALA A 24 -13.57 4.88 10.00
CA ALA A 24 -14.12 4.01 8.97
C ALA A 24 -14.53 4.80 7.72
N GLU A 25 -15.23 5.93 7.91
CA GLU A 25 -15.59 6.85 6.83
C GLU A 25 -14.34 7.36 6.11
N ARG A 26 -13.34 7.84 6.86
CA ARG A 26 -12.08 8.30 6.29
C ARG A 26 -11.35 7.20 5.52
N ARG A 27 -11.32 5.97 6.05
CA ARG A 27 -10.73 4.82 5.34
C ARG A 27 -11.48 4.55 4.03
N GLY A 28 -12.81 4.61 4.04
CA GLY A 28 -13.65 4.44 2.85
C GLY A 28 -13.31 5.46 1.76
N THR A 29 -13.25 6.74 2.12
CA THR A 29 -12.87 7.81 1.18
C THR A 29 -11.46 7.61 0.62
N ILE A 30 -10.51 7.17 1.44
CA ILE A 30 -9.15 6.89 0.98
C ILE A 30 -9.12 5.68 0.06
N ALA A 31 -9.88 4.63 0.37
CA ALA A 31 -9.96 3.42 -0.46
C ALA A 31 -10.50 3.72 -1.87
N GLU A 32 -11.56 4.52 -1.97
CA GLU A 32 -12.12 4.94 -3.26
C GLU A 32 -11.09 5.70 -4.11
N ARG A 33 -10.43 6.69 -3.49
CA ARG A 33 -9.38 7.47 -4.18
C ARG A 33 -8.18 6.59 -4.56
N ALA A 34 -7.73 5.73 -3.65
CA ALA A 34 -6.64 4.79 -3.90
C ALA A 34 -6.96 3.86 -5.07
N ARG A 35 -8.19 3.33 -5.13
CA ARG A 35 -8.59 2.45 -6.24
C ARG A 35 -8.63 3.18 -7.58
N ALA A 36 -9.11 4.43 -7.60
CA ALA A 36 -9.08 5.25 -8.82
C ALA A 36 -7.63 5.44 -9.32
N VAL A 37 -6.72 5.93 -8.46
CA VAL A 37 -5.30 6.13 -8.83
C VAL A 37 -4.61 4.83 -9.21
N LEU A 38 -4.90 3.72 -8.50
CA LEU A 38 -4.36 2.41 -8.86
C LEU A 38 -4.80 2.00 -10.26
N THR A 39 -6.09 2.11 -10.58
CA THR A 39 -6.65 1.66 -11.86
C THR A 39 -6.22 2.56 -13.02
N GLU A 40 -6.13 3.88 -12.79
CA GLU A 40 -5.83 4.86 -13.83
C GLU A 40 -4.33 5.02 -14.09
N CYS A 41 -3.48 4.86 -13.08
CA CYS A 41 -2.04 5.16 -13.19
C CYS A 41 -1.14 3.96 -12.91
N VAL A 42 -1.30 3.29 -11.77
CA VAL A 42 -0.32 2.30 -11.30
C VAL A 42 -0.44 0.97 -12.04
N GLU A 43 -1.64 0.42 -12.12
CA GLU A 43 -1.91 -0.88 -12.72
C GLU A 43 -1.51 -0.92 -14.20
N PRO A 44 -1.87 0.06 -15.06
CA PRO A 44 -1.42 0.07 -16.45
C PRO A 44 0.10 0.08 -16.60
N ALA A 45 0.79 0.91 -15.81
CA ALA A 45 2.25 1.02 -15.85
C ALA A 45 2.93 -0.27 -15.38
N PHE A 46 2.42 -0.89 -14.30
CA PHE A 46 2.95 -2.13 -13.76
C PHE A 46 2.70 -3.30 -14.70
N ARG A 47 1.50 -3.43 -15.27
CA ARG A 47 1.20 -4.46 -16.28
C ARG A 47 2.08 -4.31 -17.51
N ALA A 48 2.23 -3.08 -18.04
CA ALA A 48 3.11 -2.83 -19.18
C ALA A 48 4.59 -3.14 -18.87
N ALA A 49 5.04 -2.87 -17.64
CA ALA A 49 6.39 -3.26 -17.21
C ALA A 49 6.55 -4.77 -17.07
N ALA A 50 5.51 -5.46 -16.58
CA ALA A 50 5.50 -6.91 -16.49
C ALA A 50 5.56 -7.58 -17.88
N GLU A 51 4.78 -7.10 -18.84
CA GLU A 51 4.75 -7.63 -20.21
C GLU A 51 6.08 -7.49 -20.95
N ARG A 52 6.89 -6.47 -20.62
CA ARG A 52 8.20 -6.24 -21.25
C ARG A 52 9.31 -7.13 -20.68
N GLY A 53 9.09 -7.84 -19.58
CA GLY A 53 10.11 -8.65 -18.93
C GLY A 53 9.57 -9.97 -18.39
N ASP A 54 10.41 -10.71 -17.67
CA ASP A 54 9.99 -11.94 -16.99
C ASP A 54 9.47 -11.63 -15.57
N TRP A 55 8.45 -10.77 -15.51
CA TRP A 55 7.84 -10.34 -14.24
C TRP A 55 6.35 -10.68 -14.23
N THR A 56 5.83 -10.97 -13.05
CA THR A 56 4.40 -11.26 -12.85
C THR A 56 3.74 -10.13 -12.07
N TYR A 57 2.70 -9.52 -12.66
CA TYR A 57 1.82 -8.59 -11.97
C TYR A 57 0.91 -9.32 -10.98
N ARG A 58 0.74 -8.76 -9.77
CA ARG A 58 -0.15 -9.28 -8.74
C ARG A 58 -0.76 -8.14 -7.92
N GLU A 59 -2.05 -8.24 -7.67
CA GLU A 59 -2.72 -7.49 -6.60
C GLU A 59 -2.63 -8.29 -5.29
N ASP A 60 -2.16 -7.64 -4.23
CA ASP A 60 -2.08 -8.23 -2.90
C ASP A 60 -3.37 -7.92 -2.12
N VAL A 61 -3.68 -8.78 -1.15
CA VAL A 61 -4.85 -8.59 -0.28
C VAL A 61 -4.68 -7.33 0.55
N GLU A 62 -5.77 -6.57 0.72
CA GLU A 62 -5.83 -5.43 1.64
C GLU A 62 -5.44 -5.84 3.07
N THR A 63 -4.92 -4.88 3.83
CA THR A 63 -4.54 -5.10 5.23
C THR A 63 -5.17 -4.04 6.12
N GLU A 64 -4.99 -4.17 7.44
CA GLU A 64 -5.35 -3.11 8.37
C GLU A 64 -4.66 -1.78 8.00
N TRP A 65 -3.46 -1.84 7.44
CA TRP A 65 -2.62 -0.69 7.14
C TRP A 65 -2.69 -0.21 5.68
N SER A 66 -3.29 -1.00 4.79
CA SER A 66 -3.39 -0.67 3.37
C SER A 66 -4.78 -0.95 2.81
N VAL A 67 -5.29 0.00 2.02
CA VAL A 67 -6.57 -0.13 1.31
C VAL A 67 -6.41 -0.67 -0.11
N ALA A 68 -5.20 -0.67 -0.64
CA ALA A 68 -4.88 -1.31 -1.91
C ALA A 68 -3.38 -1.59 -1.97
N ARG A 69 -3.01 -2.69 -2.61
CA ARG A 69 -1.61 -3.02 -2.84
C ARG A 69 -1.45 -3.82 -4.13
N CYS A 70 -0.52 -3.42 -4.97
CA CYS A 70 -0.17 -4.14 -6.19
C CYS A 70 1.33 -4.11 -6.43
N GLY A 71 1.81 -5.05 -7.24
CA GLY A 71 3.23 -5.15 -7.55
C GLY A 71 3.52 -5.98 -8.76
N ILE A 72 4.75 -5.86 -9.24
CA ILE A 72 5.36 -6.79 -10.19
C ILE A 72 6.51 -7.50 -9.49
N TYR A 73 6.61 -8.80 -9.69
CA TYR A 73 7.55 -9.68 -9.02
C TYR A 73 8.37 -10.45 -10.04
N GLY A 74 9.68 -10.54 -9.82
CA GLY A 74 10.55 -11.36 -10.65
C GLY A 74 10.31 -12.86 -10.42
N PRO A 75 11.01 -13.73 -11.17
CA PRO A 75 10.80 -15.17 -11.08
C PRO A 75 11.06 -15.72 -9.67
N GLY A 76 10.16 -16.58 -9.19
CA GLY A 76 10.24 -17.23 -7.88
C GLY A 76 8.99 -17.01 -7.01
N ASP A 77 8.98 -17.63 -5.83
CA ASP A 77 7.89 -17.44 -4.86
C ASP A 77 8.18 -16.20 -4.01
N ALA A 78 7.57 -15.06 -4.38
CA ALA A 78 7.73 -13.80 -3.64
C ALA A 78 7.35 -13.87 -2.15
N THR A 79 6.58 -14.88 -1.72
CA THR A 79 6.21 -15.04 -0.30
C THR A 79 7.24 -15.81 0.52
N ARG A 80 8.10 -16.62 -0.13
CA ARG A 80 9.03 -17.54 0.54
C ARG A 80 10.48 -17.34 0.16
N ASP A 81 10.76 -16.80 -1.02
CA ASP A 81 12.11 -16.59 -1.53
C ASP A 81 12.56 -15.13 -1.30
N PRO A 82 13.47 -14.89 -0.35
CA PRO A 82 14.00 -13.56 -0.08
C PRO A 82 14.90 -13.03 -1.19
N ARG A 83 15.15 -13.78 -2.27
CA ARG A 83 15.95 -13.31 -3.42
C ARG A 83 15.11 -12.63 -4.48
N VAL A 84 13.79 -12.80 -4.43
CA VAL A 84 12.88 -12.29 -5.46
C VAL A 84 12.93 -10.77 -5.50
N ALA A 85 13.18 -10.25 -6.70
CA ALA A 85 13.11 -8.83 -6.99
C ALA A 85 11.64 -8.40 -7.11
N PHE A 86 11.33 -7.16 -6.74
CA PHE A 86 9.97 -6.64 -6.84
C PHE A 86 9.90 -5.13 -7.01
N PHE A 87 8.76 -4.68 -7.52
CA PHE A 87 8.26 -3.32 -7.40
C PHE A 87 6.83 -3.40 -6.85
N VAL A 88 6.55 -2.65 -5.80
CA VAL A 88 5.26 -2.67 -5.09
C VAL A 88 4.80 -1.24 -4.86
N ALA A 89 3.52 -1.00 -5.08
CA ALA A 89 2.81 0.18 -4.62
C ALA A 89 1.82 -0.23 -3.52
N GLU A 90 1.95 0.39 -2.34
CA GLU A 90 1.06 0.16 -1.20
C GLU A 90 0.38 1.47 -0.81
N PHE A 91 -0.96 1.49 -0.85
CA PHE A 91 -1.78 2.66 -0.56
C PHE A 91 -2.17 2.65 0.92
N ASP A 92 -1.78 3.68 1.65
CA ASP A 92 -2.00 3.79 3.09
C ASP A 92 -3.50 3.87 3.42
N ALA A 93 -3.92 3.19 4.49
CA ALA A 93 -5.33 3.12 4.86
C ALA A 93 -5.90 4.38 5.53
N TYR A 94 -5.03 5.25 6.07
CA TYR A 94 -5.42 6.34 6.96
C TYR A 94 -4.90 7.70 6.49
N GLN A 95 -3.91 7.71 5.60
CA GLN A 95 -3.32 8.90 5.01
C GLN A 95 -3.41 8.83 3.48
N PRO A 96 -3.53 9.97 2.78
CA PRO A 96 -3.54 10.01 1.32
C PRO A 96 -2.11 9.85 0.78
N LEU A 97 -1.49 8.70 1.06
CA LEU A 97 -0.09 8.40 0.74
C LEU A 97 0.01 7.04 0.03
N VAL A 98 1.02 6.92 -0.83
CA VAL A 98 1.41 5.69 -1.49
C VAL A 98 2.87 5.43 -1.21
N VAL A 99 3.18 4.24 -0.73
CA VAL A 99 4.54 3.77 -0.50
C VAL A 99 4.96 2.92 -1.70
N LEU A 100 5.89 3.44 -2.49
CA LEU A 100 6.52 2.73 -3.60
C LEU A 100 7.76 2.02 -3.05
N ARG A 101 7.83 0.69 -3.18
CA ARG A 101 8.95 -0.13 -2.71
C ARG A 101 9.53 -0.93 -3.87
N ARG A 102 10.85 -0.90 -4.00
CA ARG A 102 11.57 -1.72 -4.96
C ARG A 102 12.64 -2.53 -4.28
N LYS A 103 12.99 -3.66 -4.87
CA LYS A 103 14.08 -4.51 -4.40
C LYS A 103 14.75 -5.19 -5.58
N ALA A 104 16.07 -5.07 -5.64
CA ALA A 104 16.91 -5.78 -6.60
C ALA A 104 16.99 -7.29 -6.25
N PRO A 105 17.34 -8.17 -7.20
CA PRO A 105 17.47 -9.59 -6.91
C PRO A 105 18.60 -9.86 -5.90
N GLY A 106 18.40 -10.88 -5.06
CA GLY A 106 19.39 -11.37 -4.11
C GLY A 106 18.96 -11.26 -2.64
N ALA A 107 19.38 -12.25 -1.83
CA ALA A 107 18.95 -12.36 -0.44
C ALA A 107 19.43 -11.21 0.45
N GLY A 108 20.58 -10.61 0.11
CA GLY A 108 21.14 -9.45 0.82
C GLY A 108 20.70 -8.09 0.29
N ALA A 109 19.89 -8.04 -0.78
CA ALA A 109 19.43 -6.78 -1.34
C ALA A 109 18.43 -6.12 -0.38
N LEU A 110 18.73 -4.89 0.05
CA LEU A 110 17.82 -4.12 0.88
C LEU A 110 16.75 -3.45 0.00
N PRO A 111 15.47 -3.50 0.39
CA PRO A 111 14.44 -2.78 -0.32
C PRO A 111 14.64 -1.27 -0.18
N HIS A 112 14.39 -0.54 -1.25
CA HIS A 112 14.30 0.91 -1.27
C HIS A 112 12.85 1.33 -1.31
N SER A 113 12.50 2.33 -0.49
CA SER A 113 11.15 2.88 -0.45
C SER A 113 11.15 4.38 -0.67
N ARG A 114 10.09 4.86 -1.33
CA ARG A 114 9.74 6.27 -1.46
C ARG A 114 8.26 6.42 -1.14
N THR A 115 7.92 7.40 -0.30
CA THR A 115 6.53 7.76 -0.03
C THR A 115 6.15 8.95 -0.90
N VAL A 116 5.00 8.84 -1.57
CA VAL A 116 4.45 9.87 -2.44
C VAL A 116 3.04 10.21 -1.95
N GLY A 117 2.65 11.48 -2.05
CA GLY A 117 1.26 11.86 -1.82
C GLY A 117 0.36 11.30 -2.91
N LEU A 118 -0.85 10.85 -2.56
CA LEU A 118 -1.80 10.28 -3.53
C LEU A 118 -2.11 11.26 -4.67
N ASP A 119 -2.21 12.55 -4.36
CA ASP A 119 -2.46 13.63 -5.33
C ASP A 119 -1.24 13.98 -6.20
N ALA A 120 -0.06 13.48 -5.84
CA ALA A 120 1.19 13.68 -6.57
C ALA A 120 1.63 12.40 -7.30
N LEU A 121 0.83 11.34 -7.27
CA LEU A 121 1.14 10.09 -7.95
C LEU A 121 0.53 10.11 -9.36
N ASP A 122 1.37 10.37 -10.35
CA ASP A 122 1.02 10.36 -11.77
C ASP A 122 1.81 9.30 -12.56
N ALA A 123 1.51 9.17 -13.85
CA ALA A 123 2.16 8.20 -14.73
C ALA A 123 3.68 8.39 -14.79
N ASP A 124 4.15 9.64 -14.85
CA ASP A 124 5.58 9.98 -14.92
C ASP A 124 6.30 9.56 -13.63
N THR A 125 5.68 9.79 -12.47
CA THR A 125 6.20 9.40 -11.15
C THR A 125 6.35 7.88 -11.04
N VAL A 126 5.37 7.13 -11.55
CA VAL A 126 5.39 5.66 -11.58
C VAL A 126 6.43 5.14 -12.57
N GLU A 127 6.51 5.74 -13.76
CA GLU A 127 7.48 5.34 -14.78
C GLU A 127 8.92 5.61 -14.32
N ALA A 128 9.18 6.77 -13.72
CA ALA A 128 10.49 7.10 -13.14
C ALA A 128 10.88 6.07 -12.06
N PHE A 129 9.94 5.72 -11.18
CA PHE A 129 10.18 4.71 -10.14
C PHE A 129 10.53 3.32 -10.72
N LEU A 130 9.90 2.94 -11.83
CA LEU A 130 10.21 1.68 -12.53
C LEU A 130 11.55 1.71 -13.28
N LYS A 131 12.00 2.90 -13.72
CA LYS A 131 13.28 3.10 -14.43
C LYS A 131 14.49 3.21 -13.51
N ASP A 132 14.30 3.65 -12.27
CA ASP A 132 15.38 3.80 -11.28
C ASP A 132 16.01 2.46 -10.84
N ALA A 133 15.47 1.33 -11.31
CA ALA A 133 15.82 -0.06 -11.06
C ALA A 133 17.33 -0.37 -11.09
#